data_AF-T1IYY8-F1
#
_entry.id   AF-T1IYY8-F1
#
_cell.length_a   1.000
_cell.length_b   1.000
_cell.length_c   1.000
_cell.angle_alpha   90.00
_cell.angle_beta   90.00
_cell.angle_gamma   90.00
#
_symmetry.space_group_name_H-M   'P 1'
#
loop_
_entity.id
_entity.type
_entity.pdbx_description
1 polymer ?
#
loop_
_entity_poly.entity_id
_entity_poly.type
_entity_poly.pdbx_seq_one_letter_code
_entity_poly.pdbx_strand_id
1 'polypeptide(L)'
;MMGVNPECTRTQFETNLEETVVNSSNLVLVCDPGKGVCKKKKADVMQKRRLAANARERRRMNSLNVAFDRLRQVVPSVGNDRKLSKYETLQLAQNYICALVELMEK
;
A
#
# COMPACT_ATOMS: atom_id res chain seq x y z
N MET A 1 -23.15 -22.11 17.52
CA MET A 1 -21.79 -21.97 16.96
C MET A 1 -21.88 -22.03 15.44
N MET A 2 -21.55 -20.96 14.73
CA MET A 2 -21.22 -21.02 13.29
C MET A 2 -19.85 -20.36 13.13
N GLY A 3 -18.94 -21.08 12.50
CA GLY A 3 -17.50 -20.92 12.57
C GLY A 3 -16.94 -19.68 11.87
N VAL A 4 -15.67 -19.45 12.17
CA VAL A 4 -14.81 -18.40 11.62
C VAL A 4 -14.19 -18.84 10.28
N ASN A 5 -14.44 -18.03 9.22
CA ASN A 5 -13.48 -17.50 8.20
C ASN A 5 -12.62 -18.48 7.35
N PRO A 6 -11.84 -18.04 6.33
CA PRO A 6 -11.82 -16.80 5.52
C PRO A 6 -11.48 -17.02 4.03
N GLU A 7 -12.19 -16.44 3.04
CA GLU A 7 -11.60 -16.27 1.69
C GLU A 7 -12.17 -15.02 1.00
N CYS A 8 -11.61 -13.86 1.34
CA CYS A 8 -11.76 -12.65 0.53
C CYS A 8 -10.64 -12.67 -0.52
N THR A 9 -10.97 -13.24 -1.67
CA THR A 9 -10.09 -13.39 -2.83
C THR A 9 -9.66 -12.02 -3.35
N ARG A 10 -8.37 -11.74 -3.16
CA ARG A 10 -7.65 -10.56 -3.64
C ARG A 10 -7.41 -10.71 -5.15
N THR A 11 -8.37 -10.29 -5.96
CA THR A 11 -8.17 -10.07 -7.40
C THR A 11 -7.33 -8.80 -7.62
N GLN A 12 -6.17 -8.98 -8.24
CA GLN A 12 -5.38 -7.92 -8.86
C GLN A 12 -5.72 -7.92 -10.35
N PHE A 13 -6.13 -6.79 -10.93
CA PHE A 13 -5.88 -6.48 -12.35
C PHE A 13 -6.07 -4.96 -12.58
N GLU A 14 -4.97 -4.34 -13.05
CA GLU A 14 -4.81 -3.15 -13.93
C GLU A 14 -5.53 -1.83 -13.59
N THR A 15 -4.80 -0.83 -13.07
CA THR A 15 -4.01 0.22 -13.76
C THR A 15 -4.84 1.32 -14.42
N ASN A 16 -4.62 2.55 -13.92
CA ASN A 16 -4.87 3.84 -14.55
C ASN A 16 -6.32 4.20 -14.93
N LEU A 17 -7.00 4.90 -14.02
CA LEU A 17 -7.68 6.12 -14.42
C LEU A 17 -7.73 7.11 -13.25
N GLU A 18 -7.41 8.35 -13.57
CA GLU A 18 -7.47 9.54 -12.73
C GLU A 18 -6.32 9.71 -11.73
N GLU A 19 -5.18 10.05 -12.31
CA GLU A 19 -4.47 11.28 -11.96
C GLU A 19 -5.46 12.47 -11.97
N THR A 20 -6.37 12.52 -10.98
CA THR A 20 -6.95 13.80 -10.60
C THR A 20 -5.80 14.56 -9.99
N VAL A 21 -5.20 15.41 -10.82
CA VAL A 21 -4.86 16.78 -10.43
C VAL A 21 -5.75 17.10 -9.25
N VAL A 22 -5.17 17.30 -8.08
CA VAL A 22 -5.90 17.72 -6.89
C VAL A 22 -6.33 19.14 -7.21
N ASN A 23 -7.35 19.25 -8.06
CA ASN A 23 -7.93 20.47 -8.50
C ASN A 23 -8.53 20.99 -7.21
N SER A 24 -7.95 22.07 -6.71
CA SER A 24 -8.41 22.79 -5.52
C SER A 24 -9.91 23.16 -5.63
N SER A 25 -10.51 22.97 -6.81
CA SER A 25 -11.89 23.28 -7.18
C SER A 25 -12.90 22.13 -7.03
N ASN A 26 -12.52 20.85 -6.88
CA ASN A 26 -13.52 19.76 -6.80
C ASN A 26 -14.02 19.52 -5.37
N LEU A 27 -14.74 20.52 -4.87
CA LEU A 27 -15.66 20.37 -3.76
C LEU A 27 -17.03 20.07 -4.36
N VAL A 28 -17.35 18.79 -4.61
CA VAL A 28 -18.70 18.38 -5.04
C VAL A 28 -19.69 18.96 -4.02
N LEU A 29 -20.39 20.01 -4.45
CA LEU A 29 -21.50 20.62 -3.74
C LEU A 29 -22.73 19.90 -4.27
N VAL A 30 -23.18 18.88 -3.54
CA VAL A 30 -24.52 18.35 -3.75
C VAL A 30 -25.49 19.45 -3.29
N CYS A 31 -26.20 20.06 -4.23
CA CYS A 31 -27.24 21.05 -3.96
C CYS A 31 -28.60 20.39 -4.17
N ASP A 32 -29.30 20.09 -3.08
CA ASP A 32 -30.75 19.85 -3.10
C ASP A 32 -31.47 21.19 -3.35
N PRO A 33 -32.33 21.30 -4.38
CA PRO A 33 -33.11 22.50 -4.64
C PRO A 33 -34.27 22.56 -3.63
N GLY A 34 -34.03 23.12 -2.43
CA GLY A 34 -35.15 23.34 -1.51
C GLY A 34 -34.86 23.76 -0.07
N LYS A 35 -33.61 23.79 0.42
CA LYS A 35 -33.31 24.28 1.78
C LYS A 35 -32.07 25.15 1.85
N GLY A 36 -32.24 26.36 2.39
CA GLY A 36 -31.20 27.35 2.59
C GLY A 36 -30.08 26.86 3.53
N VAL A 37 -28.85 27.19 3.13
CA VAL A 37 -27.57 27.12 3.85
C VAL A 37 -26.88 25.74 3.94
N CYS A 38 -25.97 25.49 3.00
CA CYS A 38 -24.88 24.52 3.17
C CYS A 38 -23.75 25.14 4.01
N LYS A 39 -23.85 25.11 5.34
CA LYS A 39 -22.71 25.46 6.21
C LYS A 39 -21.65 24.37 6.11
N LYS A 40 -20.75 24.47 5.12
CA LYS A 40 -19.55 23.62 5.04
C LYS A 40 -18.65 23.94 6.23
N LYS A 41 -18.73 23.11 7.27
CA LYS A 41 -17.87 23.21 8.44
C LYS A 41 -16.43 22.98 7.97
N LYS A 42 -15.48 23.86 8.34
CA LYS A 42 -14.03 23.74 8.04
C LYS A 42 -13.47 22.33 8.31
N ALA A 43 -14.10 21.58 9.23
CA ALA A 43 -13.82 20.20 9.55
C ALA A 43 -13.96 19.21 8.35
N ASP A 44 -14.92 19.39 7.43
CA ASP A 44 -15.09 18.47 6.28
C ASP A 44 -13.95 18.61 5.26
N VAL A 45 -13.50 19.84 5.00
CA VAL A 45 -12.32 20.09 4.13
C VAL A 45 -11.06 19.51 4.77
N MET A 46 -10.87 19.69 6.08
CA MET A 46 -9.74 19.11 6.80
C MET A 46 -9.77 17.57 6.76
N GLN A 47 -10.95 16.97 6.93
CA GLN A 47 -11.15 15.52 6.82
C GLN A 47 -10.76 15.01 5.43
N LYS A 48 -11.23 15.66 4.36
CA LYS A 48 -10.89 15.30 2.98
C LYS A 48 -9.40 15.39 2.69
N ARG A 49 -8.72 16.45 3.17
CA ARG A 49 -7.26 16.59 3.05
C ARG A 49 -6.52 15.47 3.76
N ARG A 50 -6.97 15.08 4.96
CA ARG A 50 -6.39 13.96 5.72
C ARG A 50 -6.59 12.62 5.00
N LEU A 51 -7.77 12.37 4.45
CA LEU A 51 -8.04 11.15 3.67
C LEU A 51 -7.16 11.07 2.42
N ALA A 52 -7.00 12.18 1.70
CA ALA A 52 -6.11 12.25 0.53
C ALA A 52 -4.64 12.01 0.92
N ALA A 53 -4.18 12.56 2.06
CA ALA A 53 -2.84 12.31 2.57
C ALA A 53 -2.62 10.82 2.92
N ASN A 54 -3.57 10.21 3.63
CA ASN A 54 -3.52 8.79 3.96
C ASN A 54 -3.50 7.89 2.71
N ALA A 55 -4.26 8.26 1.67
CA ALA A 55 -4.25 7.54 0.40
C ALA A 55 -2.88 7.61 -0.29
N ARG A 56 -2.23 8.77 -0.29
CA ARG A 56 -0.87 8.92 -0.82
C ARG A 56 0.14 8.07 -0.05
N GLU A 57 0.08 8.08 1.28
CA GLU A 57 1.01 7.28 2.09
C GLU A 57 0.80 5.78 1.87
N ARG A 58 -0.45 5.32 1.72
CA ARG A 58 -0.73 3.92 1.35
C ARG A 58 -0.07 3.55 0.02
N ARG A 59 -0.14 4.42 -1.00
CA ARG A 59 0.52 4.18 -2.29
C ARG A 59 2.04 4.09 -2.14
N ARG A 60 2.65 5.02 -1.41
CA ARG A 60 4.08 5.01 -1.09
C ARG A 60 4.49 3.73 -0.36
N MET A 61 3.71 3.28 0.61
CA MET A 61 4.00 2.05 1.33
C MET A 61 3.81 0.81 0.44
N ASN A 62 2.83 0.82 -0.47
CA ASN A 62 2.62 -0.27 -1.42
C ASN A 62 3.81 -0.44 -2.36
N SER A 63 4.38 0.64 -2.90
CA SER A 63 5.59 0.55 -3.74
C SER A 63 6.78 -0.03 -2.98
N LEU A 64 6.94 0.33 -1.70
CA LEU A 64 7.97 -0.26 -0.83
C LEU A 64 7.73 -1.76 -0.61
N ASN A 65 6.49 -2.16 -0.34
CA ASN A 65 6.16 -3.57 -0.11
C ASN A 65 6.36 -4.41 -1.38
N VAL A 66 6.08 -3.86 -2.57
CA VAL A 66 6.38 -4.53 -3.85
C VAL A 66 7.89 -4.75 -4.01
N ALA A 67 8.73 -3.78 -3.64
CA ALA A 67 10.19 -3.98 -3.66
C ALA A 67 10.64 -5.09 -2.69
N PHE A 68 10.05 -5.15 -1.48
CA PHE A 68 10.29 -6.23 -0.53
C PHE A 68 9.85 -7.60 -1.08
N ASP A 69 8.72 -7.67 -1.79
CA ASP A 69 8.26 -8.92 -2.40
C ASP A 69 9.21 -9.39 -3.51
N ARG A 70 9.75 -8.46 -4.32
CA ARG A 70 10.80 -8.77 -5.31
C ARG A 70 12.08 -9.27 -4.65
N LEU A 71 12.52 -8.64 -3.56
CA LEU A 71 13.68 -9.10 -2.81
C LEU A 71 13.49 -10.54 -2.30
N ARG A 72 12.31 -10.88 -1.79
CA ARG A 72 12.02 -12.25 -1.32
C ARG A 72 12.09 -13.31 -2.43
N GLN A 73 11.92 -12.94 -3.70
CA GLN A 73 12.02 -13.90 -4.81
C GLN A 73 13.46 -14.34 -5.07
N VAL A 74 14.44 -13.50 -4.71
CA VAL A 74 15.87 -13.77 -4.94
C VAL A 74 16.63 -14.16 -3.68
N VAL A 75 16.03 -13.93 -2.51
CA VAL A 75 16.60 -14.34 -1.23
C VAL A 75 16.31 -15.84 -1.00
N PRO A 76 17.33 -16.67 -0.75
CA PRO A 76 17.13 -18.10 -0.54
C PRO A 76 16.31 -18.35 0.72
N SER A 77 15.21 -19.10 0.64
CA SER A 77 14.42 -19.53 1.80
C SER A 77 14.30 -21.05 1.85
N VAL A 78 14.82 -21.69 2.90
CA VAL A 78 14.77 -23.15 3.04
C VAL A 78 13.41 -23.57 3.58
N GLY A 79 12.64 -24.30 2.75
CA GLY A 79 11.49 -25.10 3.20
C GLY A 79 10.30 -24.33 3.76
N ASN A 80 10.08 -23.08 3.34
CA ASN A 80 9.00 -22.26 3.90
C ASN A 80 8.12 -21.68 2.80
N ASP A 81 6.92 -22.25 2.61
CA ASP A 81 5.86 -21.66 1.77
C ASP A 81 5.32 -20.34 2.35
N ARG A 82 5.79 -19.96 3.56
CA ARG A 82 5.40 -18.74 4.25
C ARG A 82 6.33 -17.57 3.88
N LYS A 83 5.71 -16.40 3.69
CA LYS A 83 6.41 -15.11 3.49
C LYS A 83 7.27 -14.73 4.70
N LEU A 84 8.55 -14.42 4.44
CA LEU A 84 9.48 -13.87 5.42
C LEU A 84 9.04 -12.48 5.91
N SER A 85 9.27 -12.18 7.19
CA SER A 85 9.11 -10.83 7.73
C SER A 85 10.12 -9.85 7.10
N LYS A 86 9.90 -8.54 7.28
CA LYS A 86 10.81 -7.52 6.74
C LYS A 86 12.23 -7.67 7.30
N TYR A 87 12.34 -7.92 8.61
CA TYR A 87 13.63 -8.10 9.27
C TYR A 87 14.35 -9.36 8.77
N GLU A 88 13.67 -10.51 8.76
CA GLU A 88 14.24 -11.77 8.26
C GLU A 88 14.70 -11.63 6.80
N THR A 89 13.90 -10.97 5.95
CA THR A 89 14.26 -10.74 4.54
C THR A 89 15.57 -9.94 4.41
N LEU A 90 15.74 -8.88 5.21
CA LEU A 90 16.95 -8.05 5.17
C LEU A 90 18.17 -8.79 5.70
N GLN A 91 18.02 -9.49 6.83
CA GLN A 91 19.10 -10.28 7.42
C GLN A 91 19.59 -11.35 6.45
N LEU A 92 18.66 -12.07 5.82
CA LEU A 92 19.00 -13.15 4.90
C LEU A 92 19.58 -12.63 3.58
N ALA A 93 19.10 -11.49 3.08
CA ALA A 93 19.70 -10.82 1.93
C ALA A 93 21.16 -10.41 2.20
N GLN A 94 21.47 -9.84 3.36
CA GLN A 94 22.82 -9.47 3.74
C GLN A 94 23.74 -10.71 3.79
N ASN A 95 23.31 -11.75 4.49
CA ASN A 95 24.07 -13.00 4.59
C ASN A 95 24.29 -13.64 3.21
N TYR A 96 23.29 -13.57 2.34
CA TYR A 96 23.39 -14.13 0.99
C TYR A 96 24.42 -13.38 0.14
N ILE A 97 24.43 -12.04 0.18
CA ILE A 97 25.45 -11.24 -0.50
C ILE A 97 26.85 -11.63 0.00
N CYS A 98 27.07 -11.70 1.32
CA CYS A 98 28.36 -12.10 1.88
C CYS A 98 28.79 -13.50 1.42
N ALA A 99 27.88 -14.48 1.46
CA ALA A 99 28.18 -15.83 1.03
C ALA A 99 28.54 -15.93 -0.46
N LEU A 100 27.89 -15.13 -1.32
CA LEU A 100 28.22 -15.06 -2.74
C LEU A 100 29.60 -14.42 -2.98
N VAL A 101 29.95 -13.37 -2.24
CA VAL A 101 31.28 -12.73 -2.31
C VAL A 101 32.36 -13.72 -1.89
N GLU A 102 32.19 -14.40 -0.75
CA GLU A 102 33.13 -15.43 -0.28
C GLU A 102 33.29 -16.60 -1.25
N LEU A 103 32.25 -16.95 -2.01
CA LEU A 103 32.30 -18.00 -3.02
C LEU A 103 33.10 -17.55 -4.26
N MET A 104 33.02 -16.27 -4.63
CA MET A 104 33.74 -15.73 -5.79
C MET A 104 35.23 -15.48 -5.53
N GLU A 105 35.64 -15.36 -4.27
CA GLU A 105 37.03 -15.12 -3.86
C GLU A 105 37.84 -16.42 -3.59
N LYS A 106 37.23 -17.59 -3.81
CA LYS A 106 37.88 -18.91 -3.75
C LYS A 106 38.24 -19.43 -5.13
#